data_AF-A0A7C8AL72-F1
#
_entry.id   AF-A0A7C8AL72-F1
#
_cell.length_a   1.000
_cell.length_b   1.000
_cell.length_c   1.000
_cell.angle_alpha   90.00
_cell.angle_beta   90.00
_cell.angle_gamma   90.00
#
_symmetry.space_group_name_H-M   'P 1'
#
loop_
_entity.id
_entity.type
_entity.pdbx_description
1 polymer ?
#
loop_
_entity_poly.entity_id
_entity_poly.type
_entity_poly.pdbx_seq_one_letter_code
_entity_poly.pdbx_strand_id
1 'polypeptide(L)'
;MIISDTHKYVYIGIPRTGSKSMNHWLLEHFDGRWHGGHHDYDVPQEAAEYLVFTVVRNPYDRAASGHFAVCWDEQGVLTEQELGPCESEQERLRKFRAILKTREKQQQREIPQQSAVPLDERIRESA
;
A
#
# COMPACT_ATOMS: atom_id res chain seq x y z
N MET A 1 -4.24 4.81 13.03
CA MET A 1 -4.71 3.75 13.95
C MET A 1 -6.19 3.95 14.23
N ILE A 2 -6.94 2.92 14.64
CA ILE A 2 -8.34 3.05 15.07
C ILE A 2 -8.44 2.67 16.55
N ILE A 3 -9.09 3.51 17.35
CA ILE A 3 -9.32 3.28 18.78
C ILE A 3 -10.83 3.36 19.05
N SER A 4 -11.34 2.43 19.88
CA SER A 4 -12.69 2.56 20.44
C SER A 4 -12.62 2.54 21.97
N ASP A 5 -13.02 3.65 22.58
CA ASP A 5 -13.13 3.74 24.04
C ASP A 5 -14.37 3.02 24.58
N THR A 6 -15.40 2.84 23.75
CA THR A 6 -16.63 2.12 24.08
C THR A 6 -16.34 0.62 24.22
N HIS A 7 -15.65 0.05 23.24
CA HIS A 7 -15.35 -1.39 23.18
C HIS A 7 -13.96 -1.75 23.70
N LYS A 8 -13.16 -0.76 24.13
CA LYS A 8 -11.82 -0.92 24.72
C LYS A 8 -10.85 -1.70 23.83
N TYR A 9 -10.72 -1.27 22.57
CA TYR A 9 -9.75 -1.84 21.63
C TYR A 9 -8.92 -0.79 20.89
N VAL A 10 -7.77 -1.25 20.38
CA VAL A 10 -6.88 -0.52 19.48
C VAL A 10 -6.57 -1.41 18.27
N TYR A 11 -6.89 -0.93 17.08
CA TYR A 11 -6.53 -1.57 15.81
C TYR A 11 -5.39 -0.83 15.12
N ILE A 12 -4.27 -1.53 14.95
CA ILE A 12 -3.08 -1.03 14.24
C ILE A 12 -3.17 -1.46 12.77
N GLY A 13 -3.37 -0.49 11.88
CA GLY A 13 -3.49 -0.73 10.44
C GLY A 13 -2.14 -0.85 9.74
N ILE A 14 -1.65 -2.08 9.53
CA ILE A 14 -0.43 -2.32 8.74
C ILE A 14 -0.69 -2.00 7.25
N PRO A 15 0.21 -1.33 6.53
CA PRO A 15 0.05 -1.11 5.10
C PRO A 15 -0.09 -2.42 4.32
N ARG A 16 -1.04 -2.44 3.38
CA ARG A 16 -1.28 -3.52 2.40
C ARG A 16 -1.72 -4.87 2.99
N THR A 17 -2.32 -4.87 4.18
CA THR A 17 -2.88 -6.07 4.83
C THR A 17 -4.42 -6.09 4.85
N GLY A 18 -5.07 -5.25 4.03
CA GLY A 18 -6.53 -5.06 4.09
C GLY A 18 -6.96 -4.05 5.16
N SER A 19 -6.02 -3.27 5.71
CA SER A 19 -6.25 -2.30 6.77
C SER A 19 -7.30 -1.23 6.43
N LYS A 20 -7.42 -0.80 5.17
CA LYS A 20 -8.47 0.14 4.75
C LYS A 20 -9.88 -0.42 4.95
N SER A 21 -10.10 -1.67 4.55
CA SER A 21 -11.40 -2.35 4.74
C SER A 21 -11.71 -2.57 6.21
N MET A 22 -10.71 -3.00 7.00
CA MET A 22 -10.87 -3.17 8.44
C MET A 22 -11.16 -1.84 9.15
N ASN A 23 -10.45 -0.76 8.80
CA ASN A 23 -10.70 0.57 9.35
C ASN A 23 -12.14 1.00 9.10
N HIS A 24 -12.62 0.86 7.86
CA HIS A 24 -13.99 1.22 7.49
C HIS A 24 -15.02 0.44 8.31
N TRP A 25 -14.86 -0.88 8.40
CA TRP A 25 -15.77 -1.74 9.16
C TRP A 25 -15.80 -1.41 10.66
N LEU A 26 -14.64 -1.13 11.27
CA LEU A 26 -14.55 -0.75 12.69
C LEU A 26 -15.17 0.62 12.98
N LEU A 27 -14.98 1.59 12.07
CA LEU A 27 -15.59 2.92 12.18
C LEU A 27 -17.12 2.84 12.09
N GLU A 28 -17.66 2.03 11.18
CA GLU A 28 -19.10 1.96 10.93
C GLU A 28 -19.87 1.14 11.97
N HIS A 29 -19.25 0.08 12.52
CA HIS A 29 -19.98 -0.92 13.31
C HIS A 29 -19.50 -1.05 14.76
N PHE A 30 -18.33 -0.52 15.11
CA PHE A 30 -17.70 -0.76 16.42
C PHE A 30 -17.16 0.50 17.06
N ASP A 31 -17.82 1.64 16.84
CA ASP A 31 -17.48 2.94 17.44
C ASP A 31 -15.99 3.28 17.34
N GLY A 32 -15.34 2.83 16.26
CA GLY A 32 -13.94 3.10 16.01
C GLY A 32 -13.76 4.58 15.68
N ARG A 33 -12.64 5.16 16.12
CA ARG A 33 -12.25 6.53 15.78
C ARG A 33 -10.81 6.56 15.31
N TRP A 34 -10.53 7.40 14.31
CA TRP A 34 -9.16 7.63 13.87
C TRP A 34 -8.33 8.26 14.98
N HIS A 35 -7.17 7.68 15.22
CA HIS A 35 -6.14 8.21 16.12
C HIS A 35 -4.79 8.23 15.39
N GLY A 36 -4.12 9.38 15.43
CA GLY A 36 -2.82 9.60 14.79
C GLY A 36 -2.83 9.42 13.26
N GLY A 37 -1.67 9.08 12.72
CA GLY A 37 -1.49 8.82 11.29
C GLY A 37 -2.08 7.49 10.81
N HIS A 38 -2.15 7.31 9.48
CA HIS A 38 -2.71 6.10 8.86
C HIS A 38 -1.92 4.82 9.19
N HIS A 39 -0.64 4.94 9.55
CA HIS A 39 0.26 3.83 9.90
C HIS A 39 1.05 4.12 11.18
N ASP A 40 0.40 4.79 12.13
CA ASP A 40 0.95 4.97 13.46
C ASP A 40 0.90 3.64 14.24
N TYR A 41 1.94 3.38 15.02
CA TYR A 41 2.12 2.16 15.83
C TYR A 41 2.18 2.46 17.32
N ASP A 42 2.31 3.73 17.71
CA ASP A 42 2.44 4.13 19.10
C ASP A 42 1.05 4.17 19.74
N VAL A 43 0.76 3.16 20.57
CA VAL A 43 -0.50 3.09 21.33
C VAL A 43 -0.46 4.16 22.43
N PRO A 44 -1.43 5.08 22.49
CA PRO A 44 -1.39 6.15 23.47
C PRO A 44 -1.64 5.61 24.87
N GLN A 45 -1.09 6.28 25.89
CA GLN A 45 -1.08 5.79 27.27
C GLN A 45 -2.49 5.55 27.83
N GLU A 46 -3.48 6.36 27.42
CA GLU A 46 -4.89 6.20 27.79
C GLU A 46 -5.54 4.90 27.29
N ALA A 47 -4.93 4.26 26.28
CA ALA A 47 -5.38 3.01 25.69
C ALA A 47 -4.44 1.83 25.99
N ALA A 48 -3.49 1.97 26.92
CA ALA A 48 -2.51 0.93 27.24
C ALA A 48 -3.14 -0.39 27.72
N GLU A 49 -4.29 -0.30 28.38
CA GLU A 49 -5.05 -1.46 28.90
C GLU A 49 -6.09 -2.01 27.91
N TYR A 50 -6.14 -1.49 26.68
CA TYR A 50 -7.12 -1.91 25.68
C TYR A 50 -6.65 -3.19 24.97
N LEU A 51 -7.58 -3.93 24.36
CA LEU A 51 -7.20 -5.02 23.46
C LEU A 51 -6.53 -4.45 22.21
N VAL A 52 -5.23 -4.67 22.06
CA VAL A 52 -4.47 -4.27 20.87
C VAL A 52 -4.41 -5.42 19.87
N PHE A 53 -4.82 -5.17 18.62
CA PHE A 53 -4.74 -6.17 17.57
C PHE A 53 -4.42 -5.57 16.20
N THR A 54 -4.03 -6.44 15.28
CA THR A 54 -3.70 -6.09 13.90
C THR A 54 -4.07 -7.21 12.94
N VAL A 55 -4.01 -6.92 11.64
CA VAL A 55 -4.15 -7.90 10.56
C VAL A 55 -2.83 -7.97 9.80
N VAL A 56 -2.30 -9.19 9.69
CA VAL A 56 -1.11 -9.50 8.91
C VAL A 56 -1.49 -10.20 7.61
N ARG A 57 -0.59 -10.14 6.62
CA ARG A 57 -0.72 -10.84 5.34
C ARG A 57 0.58 -11.56 5.03
N ASN A 58 0.51 -12.64 4.25
CA ASN A 58 1.69 -13.30 3.71
C ASN A 58 2.66 -12.24 3.11
N PRO A 59 3.96 -12.27 3.49
CA PRO A 59 4.91 -11.25 3.08
C PRO A 59 5.10 -11.17 1.56
N TYR A 60 4.98 -12.28 0.83
CA TYR A 60 5.08 -12.31 -0.63
C TYR A 60 3.88 -11.62 -1.29
N ASP A 61 2.67 -11.91 -0.83
CA ASP A 61 1.46 -11.24 -1.32
C ASP A 61 1.47 -9.74 -0.99
N ARG A 62 1.98 -9.39 0.19
CA ARG A 62 2.14 -7.99 0.60
C ARG A 62 3.14 -7.27 -0.31
N ALA A 63 4.28 -7.89 -0.61
CA ALA A 63 5.30 -7.33 -1.50
C ALA A 63 4.76 -7.16 -2.93
N ALA A 64 4.09 -8.18 -3.48
CA ALA A 64 3.43 -8.10 -4.78
C ALA A 64 2.38 -6.98 -4.80
N SER A 65 1.56 -6.89 -3.74
CA SER A 65 0.59 -5.80 -3.59
C SER A 65 1.26 -4.43 -3.54
N GLY A 66 2.42 -4.30 -2.90
CA GLY A 66 3.23 -3.08 -2.86
C GLY A 66 3.75 -2.70 -4.24
N HIS A 67 4.29 -3.67 -4.99
CA HIS A 67 4.72 -3.46 -6.38
C HIS A 67 3.58 -2.89 -7.23
N PHE A 68 2.39 -3.49 -7.16
CA PHE A 68 1.22 -2.94 -7.87
C PHE A 68 0.68 -1.64 -7.26
N ALA A 69 0.93 -1.32 -5.99
CA ALA A 69 0.48 -0.05 -5.39
C ALA A 69 1.31 1.13 -5.90
N VAL A 70 2.64 0.96 -5.84
CA VAL A 70 3.61 1.95 -6.30
C VAL A 70 3.41 2.25 -7.77
N CYS A 71 3.18 1.20 -8.57
CA CYS A 71 2.84 1.34 -9.98
C CYS A 71 1.53 2.09 -10.24
N TRP A 72 0.68 2.41 -9.26
CA TRP A 72 -0.58 3.13 -9.46
C TRP A 72 -0.61 4.49 -8.75
N ASP A 73 0.01 4.59 -7.57
CA ASP A 73 0.01 5.81 -6.75
C ASP A 73 1.22 6.74 -7.04
N GLU A 74 2.38 6.20 -7.44
CA GLU A 74 3.57 7.00 -7.81
C GLU A 74 3.63 7.35 -9.30
N GLN A 75 2.72 6.79 -10.10
CA GLN A 75 2.42 7.35 -11.41
C GLN A 75 1.63 8.64 -11.19
N GLY A 76 2.33 9.66 -10.66
CA GLY A 76 1.78 10.96 -10.31
C GLY A 76 0.76 11.37 -11.36
N VAL A 77 -0.41 11.81 -10.88
CA VAL A 77 -1.60 12.13 -11.69
C VAL A 77 -1.14 12.58 -13.05
N LEU A 78 -1.31 11.70 -14.06
CA LEU A 78 -0.87 11.98 -15.43
C LEU A 78 -1.35 13.38 -15.76
N THR A 79 -0.40 14.31 -15.86
CA THR A 79 -0.80 15.71 -15.97
C THR A 79 -1.55 15.86 -17.29
N GLU A 80 -2.55 16.73 -17.36
CA GLU A 80 -3.26 16.97 -18.63
C GLU A 80 -2.29 17.33 -19.77
N GLN A 81 -1.11 17.87 -19.45
CA GLN A 81 0.00 18.10 -20.37
C GLN A 81 0.58 16.81 -20.98
N GLU A 82 0.71 15.73 -20.21
CA GLU A 82 1.24 14.44 -20.68
C GLU A 82 0.22 13.65 -21.52
N LEU A 83 -1.07 13.77 -21.22
CA LEU A 83 -2.13 13.16 -22.02
C LEU A 83 -2.33 13.89 -23.36
N GLY A 84 -2.06 15.19 -23.38
CA GLY A 84 -2.31 16.06 -24.53
C GLY A 84 -3.81 16.19 -24.85
N PRO A 85 -4.17 16.97 -25.88
CA PRO A 85 -5.56 17.07 -26.32
C PRO A 85 -6.06 15.69 -26.79
N CYS A 86 -7.30 15.36 -26.41
CA CYS A 86 -7.99 14.15 -26.82
C CYS A 86 -9.36 14.52 -27.38
N GLU A 87 -9.76 13.93 -28.49
CA GLU A 87 -11.05 14.20 -29.14
C GLU A 87 -12.19 13.41 -28.48
N SER A 88 -11.86 12.36 -27.72
CA SER A 88 -12.82 11.53 -27.00
C SER A 88 -12.26 10.92 -25.72
N GLU A 89 -13.15 10.52 -24.81
CA GLU A 89 -12.80 9.80 -23.58
C GLU A 89 -12.12 8.44 -23.86
N GLN A 90 -12.54 7.74 -24.92
CA GLN A 90 -11.92 6.49 -25.33
C GLN A 90 -10.48 6.68 -25.81
N GLU A 91 -10.20 7.76 -26.54
CA GLU A 91 -8.85 8.12 -26.95
C GLU A 91 -7.98 8.46 -25.73
N ARG A 92 -8.53 9.22 -24.78
CA ARG A 92 -7.87 9.56 -23.51
C ARG A 92 -7.49 8.30 -22.73
N LEU A 93 -8.42 7.35 -22.58
CA LEU A 93 -8.16 6.05 -21.94
C LEU A 93 -7.08 5.24 -22.66
N ARG A 94 -7.07 5.26 -24.00
CA ARG A 94 -6.04 4.57 -24.80
C ARG A 94 -4.66 5.18 -24.59
N LYS A 95 -4.54 6.52 -24.63
CA LYS A 95 -3.28 7.24 -24.36
C LYS A 95 -2.79 6.98 -22.93
N PHE A 96 -3.68 7.10 -21.95
CA PHE A 96 -3.40 6.79 -20.56
C PHE A 96 -2.78 5.40 -20.40
N ARG A 97 -3.44 4.36 -20.93
CA ARG A 97 -2.93 2.97 -20.90
C ARG A 97 -1.59 2.80 -21.59
N ALA A 98 -1.33 3.50 -22.70
CA ALA A 98 -0.07 3.43 -23.41
C ALA A 98 1.08 4.04 -22.59
N ILE A 99 0.82 5.16 -21.91
CA ILE A 99 1.79 5.81 -21.03
C ILE A 99 2.12 4.90 -19.84
N LEU A 100 1.10 4.29 -19.21
CA LEU A 100 1.32 3.36 -18.11
C LEU A 100 2.20 2.17 -18.51
N LYS A 101 1.91 1.55 -19.66
CA LYS A 101 2.72 0.46 -20.21
C LYS A 101 4.17 0.87 -20.48
N THR A 102 4.38 2.12 -20.91
CA THR A 102 5.72 2.64 -21.20
C THR A 102 6.51 2.84 -19.91
N ARG A 103 5.88 3.45 -18.89
CA ARG A 103 6.48 3.64 -17.57
C ARG A 103 6.78 2.30 -16.89
N GLU A 104 5.87 1.34 -16.93
CA GLU A 104 6.07 -0.02 -16.41
C GLU A 104 7.29 -0.69 -17.07
N LYS A 105 7.40 -0.61 -18.41
CA LYS A 105 8.54 -1.19 -19.14
C LYS A 105 9.86 -0.49 -18.79
N GLN A 106 9.84 0.82 -18.56
CA GLN A 106 11.02 1.56 -18.12
C GLN A 106 11.43 1.15 -16.70
N GLN A 107 10.47 1.07 -15.77
CA GLN A 107 10.73 0.63 -14.41
C GLN A 107 11.28 -0.81 -14.39
N GLN A 108 10.74 -1.73 -15.18
CA GLN A 108 11.27 -3.09 -15.31
C GLN A 108 12.72 -3.14 -15.82
N ARG A 109 13.16 -2.15 -16.61
CA ARG A 109 14.56 -2.04 -17.05
C ARG A 109 15.47 -1.44 -15.97
N GLU A 110 14.93 -0.58 -15.13
CA GLU A 110 15.65 0.14 -14.08
C GLU A 110 15.73 -0.64 -12.76
N ILE A 111 14.83 -1.60 -12.53
CA ILE A 111 14.91 -2.52 -11.39
C ILE A 111 16.24 -3.29 -11.49
N PRO A 112 17.15 -3.14 -10.51
CA PRO A 112 18.39 -3.90 -10.50
C PRO A 112 18.08 -5.39 -10.54
N GLN A 113 18.81 -6.16 -11.36
CA GLN A 113 18.73 -7.64 -11.38
C GLN A 113 19.10 -8.31 -10.04
N GLN A 114 19.32 -7.55 -8.97
CA GLN A 114 19.73 -8.04 -7.64
C GLN A 114 18.70 -8.98 -6.99
N SER A 115 17.46 -9.06 -7.49
CA SER A 115 16.50 -10.08 -7.03
C SER A 115 16.77 -11.48 -7.58
N ALA A 116 17.65 -11.63 -8.57
CA ALA A 116 17.96 -12.89 -9.24
C ALA A 116 19.30 -13.52 -8.85
N VAL A 117 19.98 -13.05 -7.79
CA VAL A 117 21.09 -13.82 -7.21
C VAL A 117 20.47 -15.10 -6.63
N PRO A 118 20.77 -16.28 -7.19
CA PRO A 118 20.28 -17.55 -6.68
C PRO A 118 20.60 -17.68 -5.18
N LEU A 119 19.71 -18.29 -4.40
CA LEU A 119 19.84 -18.34 -2.93
C LEU A 119 21.21 -18.91 -2.49
N ASP A 120 21.73 -19.85 -3.27
CA ASP A 120 23.03 -20.50 -3.14
C ASP A 120 24.23 -19.56 -3.32
N GLU A 121 24.12 -18.49 -4.10
CA GLU A 121 25.16 -17.47 -4.23
C GLU A 121 25.18 -16.52 -3.03
N ARG A 122 24.01 -16.17 -2.46
CA ARG A 122 23.94 -15.31 -1.26
C ARG A 122 24.51 -15.99 -0.01
N ILE A 123 24.33 -17.31 0.11
CA ILE A 123 24.85 -18.08 1.25
C ILE A 123 26.39 -18.10 1.22
N ARG A 124 27.01 -18.09 0.03
CA ARG A 124 28.48 -18.10 -0.10
C ARG A 124 29.14 -16.77 0.23
N GLU A 125 28.48 -15.65 -0.04
CA GLU A 125 29.02 -14.32 0.30
C GLU A 125 28.87 -13.99 1.80
N SER A 126 28.10 -14.78 2.53
CA SER A 126 27.80 -14.57 3.96
C SER A 126 28.64 -15.44 4.90
N ALA A 127 29.55 -16.27 4.36
CA ALA A 127 30.40 -17.21 5.09
C ALA A 127 31.87 -16.82 4.96
#